data_AF-A0ABD0AH91-F1
#
_entry.id   AF-A0ABD0AH91-F1
#
_cell.length_a   1.000
_cell.length_b   1.000
_cell.length_c   1.000
_cell.angle_alpha   90.00
_cell.angle_beta   90.00
_cell.angle_gamma   90.00
#
_symmetry.space_group_name_H-M   'P 1'
#
loop_
_entity.id
_entity.type
_entity.pdbx_description
1 polymer ?
#
loop_
_entity_poly.entity_id
_entity_poly.type
_entity_poly.pdbx_seq_one_letter_code
_entity_poly.pdbx_strand_id
1 'polypeptide(L)'
;MIMTVFLYQKLSPLVSLNALSAFFLATGLILLTLIPVIFLYQRLINKKPSVAVFTYCQFVIAAEISSLLANQTWQWDFFTIILTLCLYFLLKKEIRYISQEQTVITEDSRFFWSTILCMILVVAQAEFPRMFLDGNNSAVPTPIAYVVSFLAIISCIMYIFFMKFNIFSVNRYESYLKKYDDDQLTGAKSLHYFMEYYEESLKQFGKSQSLSIFYSSPVNLHDYNLTNGYQGSSNLLKQLRPAALVKLYSSRLA
;
A
#
# COMPACT_ATOMS: atom_id res chain seq x y z
N MET A 1 -11.58 -6.89 -18.48
CA MET A 1 -12.29 -6.22 -19.59
C MET A 1 -13.33 -7.09 -20.29
N ILE A 2 -12.97 -8.21 -20.94
CA ILE A 2 -13.95 -9.04 -21.70
C ILE A 2 -15.11 -9.49 -20.81
N MET A 3 -14.83 -9.99 -19.60
CA MET A 3 -15.85 -10.40 -18.63
C MET A 3 -16.73 -9.22 -18.19
N THR A 4 -16.14 -8.04 -18.00
CA THR A 4 -16.83 -6.81 -17.60
C THR A 4 -17.83 -6.37 -18.67
N VAL A 5 -17.40 -6.36 -19.94
CA VAL A 5 -18.25 -6.01 -21.09
C VAL A 5 -19.40 -7.00 -21.23
N PHE A 6 -19.11 -8.30 -21.11
CA PHE A 6 -20.14 -9.35 -21.15
C PHE A 6 -21.19 -9.18 -20.04
N LEU A 7 -20.76 -8.94 -18.80
CA LEU A 7 -21.66 -8.71 -17.67
C LEU A 7 -22.50 -7.44 -17.86
N TYR A 8 -21.88 -6.36 -18.36
CA TYR A 8 -22.58 -5.10 -18.62
C TYR A 8 -23.66 -5.26 -19.69
N GLN A 9 -23.35 -5.95 -20.80
CA GLN A 9 -24.33 -6.23 -21.87
C GLN A 9 -25.51 -7.10 -21.39
N LYS A 10 -25.28 -8.01 -20.44
CA LYS A 10 -26.33 -8.86 -19.86
C LYS A 10 -27.20 -8.14 -18.82
N LEU A 11 -26.62 -7.24 -18.03
CA LEU A 11 -27.30 -6.58 -16.90
C LEU A 11 -27.95 -5.25 -17.30
N SER A 12 -27.36 -4.52 -18.23
CA SER A 12 -27.89 -3.24 -18.71
C SER A 12 -29.36 -3.30 -19.20
N PRO A 13 -29.81 -4.31 -19.97
CA PRO A 13 -31.21 -4.39 -20.40
C PRO A 13 -32.20 -4.76 -19.29
N LEU A 14 -31.74 -5.26 -18.14
CA LEU A 14 -32.58 -5.67 -17.01
C LEU A 14 -32.88 -4.52 -16.05
N VAL A 15 -32.24 -3.37 -16.24
CA VAL A 15 -32.36 -2.19 -15.38
C VAL A 15 -32.73 -0.99 -16.26
N SER A 16 -33.74 -0.22 -15.87
CA SER A 16 -34.02 1.06 -16.54
C SER A 16 -32.94 2.07 -16.15
N LEU A 17 -31.85 2.11 -16.92
CA LEU A 17 -30.68 2.89 -16.56
C LEU A 17 -30.82 4.35 -17.02
N ASN A 18 -30.81 5.29 -16.08
CA ASN A 18 -30.37 6.66 -16.37
C ASN A 18 -28.84 6.72 -16.40
N ALA A 19 -28.26 7.80 -16.94
CA ALA A 19 -26.82 7.96 -17.10
C ALA A 19 -26.02 7.71 -15.81
N LEU A 20 -26.55 8.15 -14.66
CA LEU A 20 -25.91 7.97 -13.35
C LEU A 20 -25.90 6.49 -12.91
N SER A 21 -27.01 5.79 -13.07
CA SER A 21 -27.12 4.37 -12.75
C SER A 21 -26.27 3.49 -13.69
N ALA A 22 -26.15 3.87 -14.97
CA ALA A 22 -25.26 3.21 -15.91
C ALA A 22 -23.79 3.36 -15.49
N PHE A 23 -23.40 4.55 -15.02
CA PHE A 23 -22.06 4.81 -14.48
C PHE A 23 -21.75 3.94 -13.26
N PHE A 24 -22.66 3.86 -12.27
CA PHE A 24 -22.45 3.02 -11.09
C PHE A 24 -22.39 1.54 -11.44
N LEU A 25 -23.23 1.08 -12.38
CA LEU A 25 -23.22 -0.29 -12.86
C LEU A 25 -21.89 -0.63 -13.56
N ALA A 26 -21.42 0.23 -14.47
CA ALA A 26 -20.16 0.03 -15.18
C ALA A 26 -18.97 0.00 -14.21
N THR A 27 -18.87 1.00 -13.33
CA THR A 27 -17.81 1.09 -12.31
C THR A 27 -17.84 -0.11 -11.38
N GLY A 28 -19.02 -0.50 -10.89
CA GLY A 28 -19.21 -1.63 -9.99
C GLY A 28 -18.81 -2.96 -10.65
N LEU A 29 -19.14 -3.16 -11.92
CA LEU A 29 -18.75 -4.36 -12.67
C LEU A 29 -17.24 -4.42 -12.92
N ILE A 30 -16.59 -3.29 -13.20
CA ILE A 30 -15.12 -3.24 -13.33
C ILE A 30 -14.49 -3.67 -12.01
N LEU A 31 -14.91 -3.09 -10.88
CA LEU A 31 -14.39 -3.43 -9.56
C LEU A 31 -14.67 -4.88 -9.16
N LEU A 32 -15.87 -5.40 -9.46
CA LEU A 32 -16.24 -6.80 -9.24
C LEU A 32 -15.31 -7.75 -9.99
N THR A 33 -14.82 -7.36 -11.16
CA THR A 33 -13.85 -8.16 -11.92
C THR A 33 -12.40 -7.95 -11.45
N LEU A 34 -12.02 -6.74 -11.02
CA LEU A 34 -10.65 -6.44 -10.61
C LEU A 34 -10.29 -7.06 -9.25
N ILE A 35 -11.18 -6.97 -8.26
CA ILE A 35 -10.89 -7.41 -6.89
C ILE A 35 -10.54 -8.90 -6.82
N PRO A 36 -11.29 -9.85 -7.42
CA PRO A 36 -10.91 -11.25 -7.45
C PRO A 36 -9.58 -11.51 -8.16
N VAL A 37 -9.28 -10.74 -9.22
CA VAL A 37 -8.03 -10.88 -9.97
C VAL A 37 -6.83 -10.46 -9.14
N ILE A 38 -6.96 -9.47 -8.26
CA ILE A 38 -5.91 -9.10 -7.29
C ILE A 38 -5.60 -10.29 -6.38
N PHE A 39 -6.61 -10.99 -5.86
CA PHE A 39 -6.38 -12.16 -4.99
C PHE A 39 -5.75 -13.34 -5.76
N LEU A 40 -6.16 -13.55 -7.01
CA LEU A 40 -5.50 -14.53 -7.89
C LEU A 40 -4.04 -14.16 -8.15
N TYR A 41 -3.78 -12.88 -8.48
CA TYR A 41 -2.45 -12.36 -8.68
C TYR A 41 -1.59 -12.50 -7.43
N GLN A 42 -2.14 -12.20 -6.26
CA GLN A 42 -1.47 -12.39 -4.97
C GLN A 42 -1.01 -13.85 -4.79
N ARG A 43 -1.89 -14.81 -5.08
CA ARG A 43 -1.55 -16.25 -5.01
C ARG A 43 -0.46 -16.62 -6.02
N LEU A 44 -0.51 -16.05 -7.23
CA LEU A 44 0.49 -16.31 -8.27
C LEU A 44 1.89 -15.83 -7.88
N ILE A 45 2.00 -14.62 -7.31
CA ILE A 45 3.30 -14.08 -6.89
C ILE A 45 3.75 -14.61 -5.52
N ASN A 46 2.86 -15.29 -4.79
CA ASN A 46 3.07 -15.78 -3.42
C ASN A 46 3.67 -14.71 -2.48
N LYS A 47 3.05 -13.54 -2.46
CA LYS A 47 3.44 -12.40 -1.60
C LYS A 47 2.26 -11.86 -0.81
N LYS A 48 2.56 -10.98 0.15
CA LYS A 48 1.55 -10.31 0.98
C LYS A 48 0.55 -9.51 0.13
N PRO A 49 -0.71 -9.36 0.57
CA PRO A 49 -1.75 -8.63 -0.16
C PRO A 49 -1.33 -7.22 -0.58
N SER A 50 -0.63 -6.49 0.28
CA SER A 50 -0.14 -5.13 0.03
C SER A 50 0.79 -5.05 -1.18
N VAL A 51 1.63 -6.06 -1.41
CA VAL A 51 2.54 -6.14 -2.57
C VAL A 51 1.76 -6.38 -3.85
N ALA A 52 0.81 -7.32 -3.79
CA ALA A 52 -0.04 -7.68 -4.91
C ALA A 52 -0.90 -6.49 -5.35
N VAL A 53 -1.59 -5.84 -4.41
CA VAL A 53 -2.42 -4.67 -4.65
C VAL A 53 -1.61 -3.52 -5.22
N PHE A 54 -0.44 -3.21 -4.64
CA PHE A 54 0.40 -2.11 -5.14
C PHE A 54 0.87 -2.35 -6.57
N THR A 55 1.32 -3.56 -6.88
CA THR A 55 1.84 -3.89 -8.19
C THR A 55 0.72 -3.96 -9.23
N TYR A 56 -0.42 -4.55 -8.87
CA TYR A 56 -1.59 -4.61 -9.73
C TYR A 56 -2.19 -3.22 -10.00
N CYS A 57 -2.14 -2.31 -9.02
CA CYS A 57 -2.57 -0.93 -9.21
C CYS A 57 -1.78 -0.20 -10.30
N GLN A 58 -0.48 -0.51 -10.47
CA GLN A 58 0.30 0.07 -11.58
C GLN A 58 -0.21 -0.37 -12.95
N PHE A 59 -0.64 -1.63 -13.07
CA PHE A 59 -1.27 -2.12 -14.30
C PHE A 59 -2.61 -1.41 -14.55
N VAL A 60 -3.44 -1.22 -13.52
CA VAL A 60 -4.70 -0.47 -13.65
C VAL A 60 -4.44 0.96 -14.12
N ILE A 61 -3.50 1.67 -13.48
CA ILE A 61 -3.14 3.03 -13.90
C ILE A 61 -2.64 3.07 -15.35
N ALA A 62 -1.80 2.12 -15.75
CA ALA A 62 -1.34 2.03 -17.13
C ALA A 62 -2.49 1.80 -18.11
N ALA A 63 -3.43 0.89 -17.78
CA ALA A 63 -4.59 0.60 -18.61
C ALA A 63 -5.50 1.83 -18.77
N GLU A 64 -5.67 2.60 -17.69
CA GLU A 64 -6.55 3.77 -17.69
C GLU A 64 -5.93 4.94 -18.47
N ILE A 65 -4.65 5.25 -18.26
CA ILE A 65 -3.93 6.24 -19.08
C ILE A 65 -3.95 5.82 -20.56
N SER A 66 -3.77 4.53 -20.84
CA SER A 66 -3.79 4.01 -22.21
C SER A 66 -5.16 4.17 -22.86
N SER A 67 -6.25 4.01 -22.10
CA SER A 67 -7.61 4.20 -22.59
C SER A 67 -7.88 5.65 -23.04
N LEU A 68 -7.20 6.62 -22.42
CA LEU A 68 -7.30 8.03 -22.76
C LEU A 68 -6.41 8.42 -23.96
N LEU A 69 -5.34 7.66 -24.22
CA LEU A 69 -4.39 7.93 -25.30
C LEU A 69 -4.72 7.17 -26.60
N ALA A 70 -5.38 6.02 -26.49
CA ALA A 70 -5.63 5.13 -27.61
C ALA A 70 -6.92 5.49 -28.36
N ASN A 71 -6.83 5.51 -29.70
CA ASN A 71 -8.00 5.66 -30.57
C ASN A 71 -8.56 4.30 -31.03
N GLN A 72 -7.75 3.23 -30.94
CA GLN A 72 -8.10 1.88 -31.37
C GLN A 72 -7.75 0.86 -30.30
N THR A 73 -8.46 -0.28 -30.27
CA THR A 73 -8.29 -1.32 -29.24
C THR A 73 -6.87 -1.89 -29.21
N TRP A 74 -6.25 -2.13 -30.37
CA TRP A 74 -4.87 -2.64 -30.40
C TRP A 74 -3.85 -1.61 -29.86
N GLN A 75 -4.11 -0.31 -30.05
CA GLN A 75 -3.29 0.77 -29.46
C GLN A 75 -3.44 0.79 -27.95
N TRP A 76 -4.66 0.56 -27.45
CA TRP A 76 -4.92 0.47 -26.02
C TRP A 76 -4.11 -0.66 -25.38
N ASP A 77 -4.17 -1.86 -25.95
CA ASP A 77 -3.41 -3.00 -25.45
C ASP A 77 -1.89 -2.74 -25.51
N PHE A 78 -1.41 -2.20 -26.63
CA PHE A 78 0.00 -1.89 -26.83
C PHE A 78 0.52 -0.82 -25.85
N PHE A 79 -0.21 0.28 -25.69
CA PHE A 79 0.14 1.33 -24.72
C PHE A 79 0.06 0.82 -23.29
N THR A 80 -0.90 -0.04 -22.96
CA THR A 80 -1.03 -0.63 -21.62
C THR A 80 0.20 -1.45 -21.28
N ILE A 81 0.66 -2.29 -22.21
CA ILE A 81 1.88 -3.10 -22.04
C ILE A 81 3.10 -2.19 -21.82
N ILE A 82 3.30 -1.20 -22.69
CA ILE A 82 4.45 -0.28 -22.59
C ILE A 82 4.42 0.50 -21.28
N LEU A 83 3.29 1.12 -20.94
CA LEU A 83 3.15 1.92 -19.73
C LEU A 83 3.29 1.07 -18.47
N THR A 84 2.77 -0.16 -18.46
CA THR A 84 2.97 -1.09 -17.33
C THR A 84 4.46 -1.39 -17.14
N LEU A 85 5.19 -1.65 -18.22
CA LEU A 85 6.64 -1.86 -18.17
C LEU A 85 7.38 -0.60 -17.69
N CYS A 86 7.02 0.57 -18.21
CA CYS A 86 7.59 1.85 -17.77
C CYS A 86 7.37 2.08 -16.28
N LEU A 87 6.15 1.89 -15.77
CA LEU A 87 5.82 2.02 -14.35
C LEU A 87 6.55 1.00 -13.49
N TYR A 88 6.66 -0.25 -13.96
CA TYR A 88 7.44 -1.28 -13.29
C TYR A 88 8.91 -0.86 -13.13
N PHE A 89 9.54 -0.36 -14.20
CA PHE A 89 10.93 0.11 -14.12
C PHE A 89 11.08 1.36 -13.25
N LEU A 90 10.12 2.29 -13.32
CA LEU A 90 10.10 3.51 -12.51
C LEU A 90 10.01 3.22 -11.01
N LEU A 91 9.25 2.19 -10.64
CA LEU A 91 8.99 1.77 -9.26
C LEU A 91 9.76 0.51 -8.85
N LYS A 92 10.76 0.09 -9.63
CA LYS A 92 11.47 -1.18 -9.42
C LYS A 92 12.10 -1.28 -8.03
N LYS A 93 12.67 -0.19 -7.52
CA LYS A 93 13.32 -0.17 -6.20
C LYS A 93 12.28 -0.30 -5.08
N GLU A 94 11.17 0.40 -5.24
CA GLU A 94 10.04 0.44 -4.33
C GLU A 94 9.39 -0.94 -4.28
N ILE A 95 9.02 -1.53 -5.42
CA ILE A 95 8.46 -2.90 -5.52
C ILE A 95 9.39 -3.91 -4.85
N ARG A 96 10.70 -3.81 -5.11
CA ARG A 96 11.68 -4.71 -4.47
C ARG A 96 11.66 -4.56 -2.95
N TYR A 97 11.62 -3.34 -2.45
CA TYR A 97 11.54 -3.07 -1.01
C TYR A 97 10.24 -3.64 -0.39
N ILE A 98 9.06 -3.31 -0.91
CA ILE A 98 7.79 -3.83 -0.37
C ILE A 98 7.67 -5.35 -0.53
N SER A 99 8.35 -5.96 -1.51
CA SER A 99 8.34 -7.43 -1.68
C SER A 99 9.11 -8.19 -0.58
N GLN A 100 9.87 -7.48 0.26
CA GLN A 100 10.55 -8.04 1.42
C GLN A 100 9.53 -8.25 2.56
N GLU A 101 9.56 -9.44 3.16
CA GLU A 101 8.52 -9.88 4.10
C GLU A 101 8.53 -9.12 5.44
N GLN A 102 9.59 -8.39 5.77
CA GLN A 102 9.76 -7.70 7.05
C GLN A 102 9.67 -6.17 6.94
N THR A 103 8.87 -5.64 5.99
CA THR A 103 8.64 -4.19 5.91
C THR A 103 7.34 -3.79 6.62
N VAL A 104 7.39 -2.73 7.41
CA VAL A 104 6.27 -2.07 8.09
C VAL A 104 5.17 -1.72 7.08
N ILE A 105 5.54 -1.35 5.85
CA ILE A 105 4.57 -1.05 4.79
C ILE A 105 3.68 -2.26 4.47
N THR A 106 4.26 -3.47 4.40
CA THR A 106 3.45 -4.65 4.05
C THR A 106 2.45 -5.05 5.11
N GLU A 107 2.74 -4.76 6.38
CA GLU A 107 1.87 -5.03 7.53
C GLU A 107 0.85 -3.91 7.77
N ASP A 108 1.08 -2.70 7.25
CA ASP A 108 0.17 -1.58 7.45
C ASP A 108 -1.09 -1.71 6.58
N SER A 109 -2.21 -2.04 7.22
CA SER A 109 -3.53 -2.08 6.58
C SER A 109 -3.91 -0.76 5.88
N ARG A 110 -3.42 0.39 6.35
CA ARG A 110 -3.71 1.69 5.74
C ARG A 110 -3.07 1.80 4.35
N PHE A 111 -1.89 1.21 4.15
CA PHE A 111 -1.24 1.19 2.83
C PHE A 111 -2.07 0.37 1.83
N PHE A 112 -2.55 -0.80 2.26
CA PHE A 112 -3.44 -1.65 1.46
C PHE A 112 -4.72 -0.89 1.06
N TRP A 113 -5.46 -0.35 2.03
CA TRP A 113 -6.72 0.32 1.76
C TRP A 113 -6.57 1.61 0.97
N SER A 114 -5.51 2.40 1.21
CA SER A 114 -5.24 3.61 0.43
C SER A 114 -4.97 3.28 -1.04
N THR A 115 -4.28 2.17 -1.30
CA THR A 115 -4.01 1.72 -2.67
C THR A 115 -5.28 1.23 -3.37
N ILE A 116 -6.15 0.49 -2.67
CA ILE A 116 -7.47 0.08 -3.19
C ILE A 116 -8.36 1.30 -3.46
N LEU A 117 -8.42 2.26 -2.54
CA LEU A 117 -9.21 3.47 -2.72
C LEU A 117 -8.73 4.29 -3.92
N CYS A 118 -7.41 4.39 -4.12
CA CYS A 118 -6.87 5.05 -5.30
C CYS A 118 -7.28 4.31 -6.58
N MET A 119 -7.20 2.98 -6.60
CA MET A 119 -7.64 2.18 -7.75
C MET A 119 -9.12 2.43 -8.08
N ILE A 120 -9.99 2.45 -7.06
CA ILE A 120 -11.42 2.75 -7.22
C ILE A 120 -11.62 4.15 -7.82
N LEU A 121 -10.89 5.14 -7.30
CA LEU A 121 -10.98 6.52 -7.76
C LEU A 121 -10.52 6.67 -9.22
N VAL A 122 -9.42 6.02 -9.60
CA VAL A 122 -8.90 6.05 -10.98
C VAL A 122 -9.88 5.38 -11.95
N VAL A 123 -10.43 4.21 -11.60
CA VAL A 123 -11.45 3.52 -12.41
C VAL A 123 -12.71 4.38 -12.56
N ALA A 124 -13.19 4.99 -11.48
CA ALA A 124 -14.35 5.86 -11.51
C ALA A 124 -14.12 7.10 -12.39
N GLN A 125 -12.93 7.69 -12.34
CA GLN A 125 -12.57 8.83 -13.18
C GLN A 125 -12.53 8.47 -14.67
N ALA A 126 -12.13 7.25 -15.03
CA ALA A 126 -12.08 6.81 -16.42
C ALA A 126 -13.46 6.49 -17.03
N GLU A 127 -14.41 6.02 -16.21
CA GLU A 127 -15.80 5.80 -16.65
C GLU A 127 -16.60 7.11 -16.73
N PHE A 128 -16.14 8.17 -16.06
CA PHE A 128 -16.84 9.44 -16.01
C PHE A 128 -16.98 10.10 -17.40
N PRO A 129 -15.93 10.24 -18.24
CA PRO A 129 -16.07 10.70 -19.61
C PRO A 129 -17.08 9.88 -20.43
N ARG A 130 -17.11 8.55 -20.27
CA ARG A 130 -18.04 7.67 -21.00
C ARG A 130 -19.50 7.95 -20.65
N MET A 131 -19.79 8.34 -19.41
CA MET A 131 -21.12 8.79 -18.96
C MET A 131 -21.59 10.05 -19.71
N PHE A 132 -20.70 10.98 -20.07
CA PHE A 132 -21.05 12.21 -20.79
C PHE A 132 -21.01 12.07 -22.32
N LEU A 133 -20.63 10.91 -22.83
CA LEU A 133 -20.53 10.62 -24.27
C LEU A 133 -21.54 9.57 -24.74
N ASP A 134 -22.45 9.12 -23.86
CA ASP A 134 -23.44 8.04 -24.11
C ASP A 134 -22.82 6.78 -24.76
N GLY A 135 -21.52 6.53 -24.53
CA GLY A 135 -20.79 5.42 -25.14
C GLY A 135 -20.66 5.48 -26.67
N ASN A 136 -21.00 6.60 -27.32
CA ASN A 136 -20.89 6.75 -28.76
C ASN A 136 -19.50 7.28 -29.14
N ASN A 137 -18.72 6.48 -29.88
CA ASN A 137 -17.38 6.86 -30.36
C ASN A 137 -17.39 8.09 -31.29
N SER A 138 -18.56 8.46 -31.83
CA SER A 138 -18.76 9.63 -32.70
C SER A 138 -19.29 10.86 -31.95
N ALA A 139 -19.53 10.76 -30.63
CA ALA A 139 -20.02 11.89 -29.85
C ALA A 139 -18.94 12.98 -29.74
N VAL A 140 -19.35 14.23 -29.98
CA VAL A 140 -18.47 15.38 -29.78
C VAL A 140 -18.15 15.48 -28.30
N PRO A 141 -16.87 15.43 -27.88
CA PRO A 141 -16.58 15.38 -26.46
C PRO A 141 -16.93 16.70 -25.77
N THR A 142 -17.65 16.60 -24.66
CA THR A 142 -18.04 17.77 -23.88
C THR A 142 -16.82 18.37 -23.17
N PRO A 143 -16.81 19.69 -22.90
CA PRO A 143 -15.74 20.32 -22.10
C PRO A 143 -15.54 19.64 -20.74
N ILE A 144 -16.62 19.15 -20.13
CA ILE A 144 -16.59 18.40 -18.86
C ILE A 144 -15.81 17.09 -19.02
N ALA A 145 -16.05 16.33 -20.10
CA ALA A 145 -15.32 15.10 -20.38
C ALA A 145 -13.80 15.35 -20.52
N TYR A 146 -13.40 16.42 -21.20
CA TYR A 146 -11.98 16.79 -21.31
C TYR A 146 -11.35 17.15 -19.96
N VAL A 147 -12.03 17.97 -19.15
CA VAL A 147 -11.53 18.38 -17.83
C VAL A 147 -11.36 17.16 -16.91
N VAL A 148 -12.35 16.27 -16.89
CA VAL A 148 -12.29 15.07 -16.03
C VAL A 148 -11.21 14.10 -16.48
N SER A 149 -11.06 13.87 -17.79
CA SER A 149 -9.95 13.06 -18.33
C SER A 149 -8.58 13.65 -17.98
N PHE A 150 -8.43 14.97 -18.06
CA PHE A 150 -7.19 15.64 -17.67
C PHE A 150 -6.89 15.50 -16.17
N LEU A 151 -7.91 15.67 -15.32
CA LEU A 151 -7.80 15.44 -13.87
C LEU A 151 -7.46 13.98 -13.54
N ALA A 152 -7.96 13.02 -14.32
CA ALA A 152 -7.63 11.60 -14.16
C ALA A 152 -6.14 11.34 -14.40
N ILE A 153 -5.58 11.91 -15.48
CA ILE A 153 -4.14 11.83 -15.78
C ILE A 153 -3.31 12.45 -14.66
N ILE A 154 -3.68 13.66 -14.19
CA ILE A 154 -2.99 14.32 -13.07
C ILE A 154 -3.05 13.44 -11.81
N SER A 155 -4.22 12.88 -11.49
CA SER A 155 -4.42 12.03 -10.32
C SER A 155 -3.53 10.79 -10.35
N CYS A 156 -3.42 10.14 -11.52
CA CYS A 156 -2.52 9.01 -11.73
C CYS A 156 -1.05 9.38 -11.51
N ILE A 157 -0.61 10.52 -12.06
CA ILE A 157 0.75 11.03 -11.90
C ILE A 157 1.03 11.36 -10.42
N MET A 158 0.11 12.07 -9.76
CA MET A 158 0.23 12.42 -8.34
C MET A 158 0.31 11.18 -7.45
N TYR A 159 -0.49 10.14 -7.73
CA TYR A 159 -0.40 8.88 -7.01
C TYR A 159 1.00 8.26 -7.12
N ILE A 160 1.58 8.20 -8.32
CA ILE A 160 2.93 7.64 -8.51
C ILE A 160 3.96 8.40 -7.67
N PHE A 161 3.92 9.74 -7.69
CA PHE A 161 4.82 10.57 -6.87
C PHE A 161 4.61 10.35 -5.37
N PHE A 162 3.34 10.34 -4.92
CA PHE A 162 3.00 10.17 -3.51
C PHE A 162 3.44 8.82 -2.98
N MET A 163 3.18 7.74 -3.72
CA MET A 163 3.60 6.40 -3.33
C MET A 163 5.11 6.26 -3.29
N LYS A 164 5.80 6.84 -4.26
CA LYS A 164 7.27 6.84 -4.29
C LYS A 164 7.86 7.56 -3.09
N PHE A 165 7.32 8.74 -2.75
CA PHE A 165 7.73 9.50 -1.57
C PHE A 165 7.45 8.74 -0.26
N ASN A 166 6.25 8.18 -0.11
CA ASN A 166 5.89 7.42 1.10
C ASN A 166 6.78 6.20 1.31
N ILE A 167 6.98 5.40 0.26
CA ILE A 167 7.82 4.21 0.34
C ILE A 167 9.27 4.61 0.63
N PHE A 168 9.78 5.67 0.01
CA PHE A 168 11.11 6.21 0.31
C PHE A 168 11.24 6.64 1.78
N SER A 169 10.25 7.38 2.30
CA SER A 169 10.24 7.87 3.68
C SER A 169 10.30 6.72 4.68
N VAL A 170 9.44 5.71 4.51
CA VAL A 170 9.40 4.55 5.40
C VAL A 170 10.67 3.70 5.26
N ASN A 171 11.16 3.46 4.05
CA ASN A 171 12.42 2.74 3.84
C ASN A 171 13.60 3.44 4.53
N ARG A 172 13.66 4.78 4.45
CA ARG A 172 14.69 5.56 5.15
C ARG A 172 14.55 5.45 6.66
N TYR A 173 13.33 5.48 7.18
CA TYR A 173 13.05 5.30 8.61
C TYR A 173 13.45 3.91 9.10
N GLU A 174 13.07 2.84 8.39
CA GLU A 174 13.48 1.48 8.72
C GLU A 174 14.98 1.28 8.61
N SER A 175 15.60 1.80 7.56
CA SER A 175 17.06 1.74 7.39
C SER A 175 17.77 2.46 8.52
N TYR A 176 17.22 3.57 9.00
CA TYR A 176 17.73 4.27 10.16
C TYR A 176 17.58 3.42 11.44
N LEU A 177 16.41 2.81 11.68
CA LEU A 177 16.23 1.90 12.82
C LEU A 177 17.18 0.69 12.77
N LYS A 178 17.43 0.13 11.58
CA LYS A 178 18.33 -1.01 11.39
C LYS A 178 19.81 -0.66 11.53
N LYS A 179 20.19 0.59 11.25
CA LYS A 179 21.60 1.02 11.30
C LYS A 179 22.13 1.15 12.72
N TYR A 180 21.26 1.26 13.72
CA TYR A 180 21.65 1.44 15.10
C TYR A 180 21.13 0.29 15.97
N ASP A 181 22.06 -0.49 16.51
CA ASP A 181 21.77 -1.51 17.52
C ASP A 181 21.23 -0.90 18.81
N ASP A 182 21.51 0.39 19.02
CA ASP A 182 21.04 1.16 20.17
C ASP A 182 19.99 2.18 19.71
N ASP A 183 18.87 2.25 20.43
CA ASP A 183 17.90 3.32 20.30
C ASP A 183 18.56 4.68 20.59
N GLN A 184 18.49 5.64 19.68
CA GLN A 184 19.23 6.90 19.84
C GLN A 184 18.73 7.77 21.00
N LEU A 185 17.46 7.60 21.39
CA LEU A 185 16.86 8.41 22.45
C LEU A 185 17.28 7.91 23.83
N THR A 186 17.15 6.61 24.06
CA THR A 186 17.35 5.96 25.36
C THR A 186 18.71 5.28 25.48
N GLY A 187 19.35 4.95 24.35
CA GLY A 187 20.57 4.14 24.28
C GLY A 187 20.37 2.69 24.73
N ALA A 188 19.13 2.20 24.78
CA ALA A 188 18.82 0.78 24.99
C ALA A 188 18.99 -0.01 23.70
N LYS A 189 19.18 -1.34 23.77
CA LYS A 189 19.22 -2.17 22.58
C LYS A 189 17.90 -2.08 21.82
N SER A 190 17.99 -1.81 20.52
CA SER A 190 16.85 -1.66 19.64
C SER A 190 16.11 -2.99 19.49
N LEU A 191 14.82 -2.91 19.13
CA LEU A 191 14.04 -4.10 18.84
C LEU A 191 14.68 -4.92 17.70
N HIS A 192 15.36 -4.26 16.76
CA HIS A 192 16.09 -4.93 15.69
C HIS A 192 17.22 -5.80 16.22
N TYR A 193 18.07 -5.24 17.09
CA TYR A 193 19.12 -5.99 17.78
C TYR A 193 18.55 -7.18 18.54
N PHE A 194 17.46 -6.96 19.30
CA PHE A 194 16.82 -8.07 20.00
C PHE A 194 16.39 -9.19 19.04
N MET A 195 15.67 -8.86 17.95
CA MET A 195 15.19 -9.85 17.00
C MET A 195 16.31 -10.59 16.26
N GLU A 196 17.41 -9.90 15.95
CA GLU A 196 18.55 -10.49 15.22
C GLU A 196 19.35 -11.46 16.11
N TYR A 197 19.62 -11.08 17.36
CA TYR A 197 20.47 -11.86 18.26
C TYR A 197 19.68 -12.75 19.24
N TYR A 198 18.35 -12.73 19.22
CA TYR A 198 17.51 -13.51 20.14
C TYR A 198 17.78 -15.00 20.04
N GLU A 199 17.81 -15.57 18.83
CA GLU A 199 18.04 -17.00 18.64
C GLU A 199 19.44 -17.44 19.06
N GLU A 200 20.45 -16.63 18.78
CA GLU A 200 21.82 -16.90 19.23
C GLU A 200 21.93 -16.81 20.76
N SER A 201 21.28 -15.80 21.35
CA SER A 201 21.20 -15.64 22.79
C SER A 201 20.52 -16.85 23.43
N LEU A 202 19.43 -17.37 22.84
CA LEU A 202 18.75 -18.57 23.30
C LEU A 202 19.65 -19.81 23.28
N LYS A 203 20.49 -19.98 22.25
CA LYS A 203 21.42 -21.11 22.13
C LYS A 203 22.50 -21.13 23.22
N GLN A 204 22.79 -19.98 23.84
CA GLN A 204 23.74 -19.88 24.95
C GLN A 204 23.16 -20.42 26.27
N PHE A 205 21.83 -20.53 26.39
CA PHE A 205 21.18 -21.11 27.56
C PHE A 205 21.05 -22.63 27.38
N GLY A 206 21.52 -23.40 28.36
CA GLY A 206 21.39 -24.85 28.34
C GLY A 206 19.92 -25.30 28.47
N LYS A 207 19.60 -26.53 28.05
CA LYS A 207 18.24 -27.13 28.13
C LYS A 207 17.60 -27.09 29.53
N SER A 208 18.40 -26.91 30.58
CA SER A 208 17.97 -26.85 31.98
C SER A 208 17.76 -25.43 32.53
N GLN A 209 17.94 -24.38 31.72
CA GLN A 209 17.75 -22.99 32.11
C GLN A 209 16.47 -22.42 31.51
N SER A 210 15.60 -21.87 32.36
CA SER A 210 14.40 -21.15 31.92
C SER A 210 14.72 -19.69 31.63
N LEU A 211 14.43 -19.23 30.42
CA LEU A 211 14.52 -17.83 30.03
C LEU A 211 13.19 -17.12 30.36
N SER A 212 13.26 -15.97 31.02
CA SER A 212 12.09 -15.10 31.22
C SER A 212 12.31 -13.76 30.50
N ILE A 213 11.31 -13.32 29.73
CA ILE A 213 11.33 -12.04 29.03
C ILE A 213 10.32 -11.12 29.72
N PHE A 214 10.78 -9.95 30.15
CA PHE A 214 9.92 -8.95 30.77
C PHE A 214 9.61 -7.84 29.78
N TYR A 215 8.32 -7.62 29.55
CA TYR A 215 7.82 -6.50 28.77
C TYR A 215 7.30 -5.43 29.73
N SER A 216 7.83 -4.22 29.61
CA SER A 216 7.38 -3.06 30.38
C SER A 216 7.10 -1.89 29.45
N SER A 217 5.97 -1.20 29.66
CA SER A 217 5.61 0.01 28.93
C SER A 217 5.22 1.12 29.91
N PRO A 218 5.65 2.38 29.69
CA PRO A 218 5.18 3.50 30.48
C PRO A 218 3.68 3.71 30.27
N VAL A 219 2.91 3.61 31.35
CA VAL A 219 1.45 3.88 31.34
C VAL A 219 1.22 5.37 31.09
N ASN A 220 0.25 5.71 30.23
CA ASN A 220 -0.18 7.08 29.92
C ASN A 220 0.91 8.02 29.34
N LEU A 221 1.91 7.46 28.63
CA LEU A 221 2.93 8.28 27.94
C LEU A 221 2.31 9.28 26.93
N HIS A 222 1.17 8.91 26.33
CA HIS A 222 0.42 9.79 25.43
C HIS A 222 -0.09 11.05 26.14
N ASP A 223 -0.73 10.90 27.30
CA ASP A 223 -1.26 12.05 28.07
C ASP A 223 -0.12 12.92 28.61
N TYR A 224 1.00 12.29 28.96
CA TYR A 224 2.21 13.00 29.36
C TYR A 224 2.80 13.81 28.19
N ASN A 225 2.79 13.28 26.96
CA ASN A 225 3.18 14.03 25.76
C ASN A 225 2.27 15.25 25.52
N LEU A 226 0.96 15.08 25.69
CA LEU A 226 -0.01 16.17 25.50
C LEU A 226 0.20 17.27 26.55
N THR A 227 0.57 16.90 27.78
CA THR A 227 0.71 17.84 28.90
C THR A 227 2.07 18.55 28.91
N ASN A 228 3.16 17.84 28.62
CA ASN A 228 4.54 18.32 28.81
C ASN A 228 5.32 18.49 27.49
N GLY A 229 4.67 18.21 26.36
CA GLY A 229 5.29 18.21 25.04
C GLY A 229 6.22 17.01 24.82
N TYR A 230 6.51 16.72 23.54
CA TYR A 230 7.37 15.61 23.13
C TYR A 230 8.79 15.67 23.71
N GLN A 231 9.30 16.87 23.99
CA GLN A 231 10.62 17.05 24.58
C GLN A 231 10.64 16.66 26.07
N GLY A 232 9.57 16.94 26.81
CA GLY A 232 9.41 16.48 28.20
C GLY A 232 9.40 14.95 28.29
N SER A 233 8.67 14.29 27.39
CA SER A 233 8.62 12.82 27.34
C SER A 233 9.94 12.20 26.91
N SER A 234 10.65 12.83 25.98
CA SER A 234 11.97 12.41 25.56
C SER A 234 12.97 12.40 26.72
N ASN A 235 12.88 13.39 27.62
CA ASN A 235 13.70 13.45 28.83
C ASN A 235 13.31 12.39 29.86
N LEU A 236 12.00 12.12 30.03
CA LEU A 236 11.51 11.05 30.89
C LEU A 236 12.03 9.68 30.43
N LEU A 237 11.93 9.38 29.13
CA LEU A 237 12.41 8.12 28.56
C LEU A 237 13.93 7.96 28.72
N LYS A 238 14.70 9.04 28.60
CA LYS A 238 16.15 9.05 28.89
C LYS A 238 16.47 8.71 30.34
N GLN A 239 15.64 9.13 31.29
CA GLN A 239 15.83 8.84 32.72
C GLN A 239 15.48 7.40 33.08
N LEU A 240 14.51 6.79 32.38
CA LEU A 240 14.06 5.41 32.60
C LEU A 240 15.02 4.32 32.07
N ARG A 241 16.18 4.71 31.54
CA ARG A 241 17.22 3.87 30.92
C ARG A 241 17.55 2.55 31.65
N PRO A 242 17.57 2.45 33.00
CA PRO A 242 17.89 1.18 33.67
C PRO A 242 16.73 0.17 33.73
N ALA A 243 15.48 0.59 33.46
CA ALA A 243 14.27 -0.21 33.70
C ALA A 243 13.69 -0.86 32.42
N ALA A 244 14.02 -0.35 31.24
CA ALA A 244 13.55 -0.87 29.95
C ALA A 244 14.59 -1.78 29.25
N LEU A 245 15.55 -2.31 30.01
CA LEU A 245 16.44 -3.35 29.52
C LEU A 245 15.71 -4.69 29.56
N VAL A 246 15.63 -5.38 28.42
CA VAL A 246 15.44 -6.84 28.40
C VAL A 246 16.64 -7.45 29.12
N LYS A 247 16.57 -7.55 30.46
CA LYS A 247 17.54 -8.30 31.23
C LYS A 247 17.13 -9.76 31.17
N LEU A 248 17.88 -10.54 30.40
CA LEU A 248 17.80 -11.99 30.43
C LEU A 248 18.39 -12.45 31.76
N TYR A 249 17.53 -12.84 32.70
CA TYR A 249 17.94 -13.43 33.96
C TYR A 249 17.98 -14.95 33.79
N SER A 250 19.12 -15.58 34.10
CA SER A 250 19.18 -17.03 34.31
C SER A 250 18.82 -17.32 35.77
N SER A 251 17.66 -17.93 36.02
CA SER A 251 17.40 -18.54 37.32
C SER A 251 17.95 -19.97 37.30
N ARG A 252 18.92 -20.28 38.16
CA ARG A 252 19.21 -21.69 38.51
C ARG A 252 18.06 -22.15 39.41
N LEU A 253 17.25 -23.09 38.92
CA LEU A 253 16.36 -23.88 39.77
C LEU A 253 17.26 -24.68 40.72
N ALA A 254 17.18 -24.36 42.01
CA ALA A 254 17.70 -25.18 43.10
C ALA A 254 16.71 -26.28 43.43
#